data_AF-A0A950D4K7-F1
#
_entry.id   AF-A0A950D4K7-F1
#
_cell.length_a   1.000
_cell.length_b   1.000
_cell.length_c   1.000
_cell.angle_alpha   90.00
_cell.angle_beta   90.00
_cell.angle_gamma   90.00
#
_symmetry.space_group_name_H-M   'P 1'
#
loop_
_entity.id
_entity.type
_entity.pdbx_description
1 polymer ?
#
loop_
_entity_poly.entity_id
_entity_poly.type
_entity_poly.pdbx_seq_one_letter_code
_entity_poly.pdbx_strand_id
1 'polypeptide(L)'
;MNVQDALAVESLRQATVVAGERGLEHEVRWAHVIDMPDPVPWVRPGQLLLTTGFAWPKSAADQRAQIAALAKAGLAAMALAVPRYLEHFPHVAKDEADRHGLPLLEIPFEVPFAQITEELHRAIIAEQYRVIERSEEIHRELTLAATRGSNLRELARTLGELIWRSVTFEDPDGKLLAYYASGDEDDAVRAETLQKERSPASMIEAMEAKGLMAQIRSNSGPSR
;
A
#
# COMPACT_ATOMS: atom_id res chain seq x y z
N MET A 1 -1.55 -4.02 -1.56
CA MET A 1 -2.86 -4.41 -1.01
C MET A 1 -2.80 -5.87 -0.60
N ASN A 2 -3.08 -6.17 0.67
CA ASN A 2 -3.24 -7.54 1.17
C ASN A 2 -4.74 -7.92 1.26
N VAL A 3 -5.06 -9.14 1.74
CA VAL A 3 -6.45 -9.59 1.88
C VAL A 3 -7.21 -8.77 2.93
N GLN A 4 -6.55 -8.36 4.02
CA GLN A 4 -7.15 -7.50 5.04
C GLN A 4 -7.56 -6.12 4.48
N ASP A 5 -6.71 -5.51 3.66
CA ASP A 5 -7.02 -4.28 2.94
C ASP A 5 -8.20 -4.47 1.98
N ALA A 6 -8.25 -5.60 1.28
CA ALA A 6 -9.33 -5.92 0.35
C ALA A 6 -10.69 -6.02 1.06
N LEU A 7 -10.74 -6.52 2.31
CA LEU A 7 -11.96 -6.54 3.13
C LEU A 7 -12.47 -5.14 3.51
N ALA A 8 -11.64 -4.10 3.41
CA ALA A 8 -12.06 -2.72 3.64
C ALA A 8 -12.74 -2.07 2.43
N VAL A 9 -12.70 -2.72 1.25
CA VAL A 9 -13.42 -2.28 0.05
C VAL A 9 -14.93 -2.40 0.28
N GLU A 10 -15.70 -1.43 -0.21
CA GLU A 10 -17.15 -1.30 0.09
C GLU A 10 -17.93 -2.59 -0.18
N SER A 11 -17.75 -3.16 -1.37
CA SER A 11 -18.39 -4.41 -1.79
C SER A 11 -17.96 -5.65 -0.97
N LEU A 12 -16.85 -5.60 -0.24
CA LEU A 12 -16.37 -6.69 0.62
C LEU A 12 -16.55 -6.42 2.12
N ARG A 13 -17.10 -5.27 2.53
CA ARG A 13 -17.32 -4.97 3.97
C ARG A 13 -18.20 -5.98 4.69
N GLN A 14 -19.13 -6.59 3.97
CA GLN A 14 -20.03 -7.61 4.51
C GLN A 14 -19.46 -9.02 4.38
N ALA A 15 -18.24 -9.17 3.84
CA ALA A 15 -17.56 -10.44 3.77
C ALA A 15 -17.19 -10.93 5.17
N THR A 16 -17.37 -12.22 5.43
CA THR A 16 -16.95 -12.87 6.67
C THR A 16 -15.80 -13.82 6.38
N VAL A 17 -14.70 -13.69 7.13
CA VAL A 17 -13.61 -14.69 7.08
C VAL A 17 -14.05 -15.92 7.86
N VAL A 18 -14.08 -17.09 7.21
CA VAL A 18 -14.59 -18.33 7.83
C VAL A 18 -13.55 -19.43 8.00
N ALA A 19 -12.35 -19.24 7.43
CA ALA A 19 -11.16 -20.07 7.60
C ALA A 19 -9.92 -19.33 7.06
N GLY A 20 -8.73 -19.84 7.42
CA GLY A 20 -7.47 -19.43 6.82
C GLY A 20 -6.96 -18.07 7.26
N GLU A 21 -7.36 -17.59 8.45
CA GLU A 21 -7.01 -16.25 8.98
C GLU A 21 -5.50 -15.94 8.95
N ARG A 22 -4.65 -16.98 9.05
CA ARG A 22 -3.19 -16.83 8.95
C ARG A 22 -2.70 -16.25 7.61
N GLY A 23 -3.53 -16.29 6.57
CA GLY A 23 -3.23 -15.76 5.24
C GLY A 23 -3.81 -14.37 4.96
N LEU A 24 -4.35 -13.65 5.93
CA LEU A 24 -4.93 -12.32 5.68
C LEU A 24 -3.90 -11.27 5.19
N GLU A 25 -2.62 -11.53 5.44
CA GLU A 25 -1.50 -10.72 4.94
C GLU A 25 -1.04 -11.10 3.52
N HIS A 26 -1.68 -12.09 2.88
CA HIS A 26 -1.35 -12.45 1.49
C HIS A 26 -1.62 -11.27 0.56
N GLU A 27 -0.67 -11.02 -0.35
CA GLU A 27 -0.79 -9.95 -1.34
C GLU A 27 -1.90 -10.26 -2.35
N VAL A 28 -2.82 -9.32 -2.52
CA VAL A 28 -3.89 -9.39 -3.53
C VAL A 28 -3.52 -8.50 -4.71
N ARG A 29 -3.31 -9.11 -5.86
CA ARG A 29 -2.91 -8.46 -7.12
C ARG A 29 -4.05 -8.33 -8.12
N TRP A 30 -5.10 -9.15 -7.99
CA TRP A 30 -6.21 -9.18 -8.93
C TRP A 30 -7.40 -9.98 -8.37
N ALA A 31 -8.64 -9.60 -8.69
CA ALA A 31 -9.81 -10.47 -8.51
C ALA A 31 -10.22 -11.18 -9.81
N HIS A 32 -10.63 -12.44 -9.72
CA HIS A 32 -11.08 -13.25 -10.85
C HIS A 32 -12.31 -14.08 -10.47
N VAL A 33 -13.34 -14.08 -11.32
CA VAL A 33 -14.53 -14.93 -11.17
C VAL A 33 -14.32 -16.26 -11.89
N ILE A 34 -14.49 -17.38 -11.19
CA ILE A 34 -14.49 -18.72 -11.81
C ILE A 34 -15.56 -19.60 -11.16
N ASP A 35 -16.42 -20.19 -11.99
CA ASP A 35 -17.42 -21.18 -11.59
C ASP A 35 -17.41 -22.37 -12.56
N MET A 36 -16.32 -23.13 -12.55
CA MET A 36 -16.14 -24.33 -13.36
C MET A 36 -15.43 -25.44 -12.57
N PRO A 37 -15.58 -26.71 -12.98
CA PRO A 37 -14.80 -27.81 -12.42
C PRO A 37 -13.30 -27.59 -12.66
N ASP A 38 -12.48 -27.96 -11.67
CA ASP A 38 -11.02 -27.82 -11.70
C ASP A 38 -10.53 -26.40 -12.07
N PRO A 39 -10.73 -25.40 -11.18
CA PRO A 39 -10.36 -24.02 -11.47
C PRO A 39 -8.84 -23.77 -11.47
N VAL A 40 -8.03 -24.71 -10.96
CA VAL A 40 -6.59 -24.53 -10.69
C VAL A 40 -5.78 -24.04 -11.89
N PRO A 41 -5.97 -24.54 -13.13
CA PRO A 41 -5.18 -24.09 -14.29
C PRO A 41 -5.33 -22.61 -14.64
N TRP A 42 -6.46 -22.01 -14.23
CA TRP A 42 -6.85 -20.63 -14.52
C TRP A 42 -6.48 -19.65 -13.41
N VAL A 43 -5.95 -20.17 -12.30
CA VAL A 43 -5.50 -19.37 -11.17
C VAL A 43 -4.06 -18.94 -11.36
N ARG A 44 -3.76 -17.73 -10.90
CA ARG A 44 -2.42 -17.17 -10.83
C ARG A 44 -2.12 -16.73 -9.38
N PRO A 45 -0.84 -16.74 -8.96
CA PRO A 45 -0.46 -16.27 -7.64
C PRO A 45 -0.95 -14.85 -7.36
N GLY A 46 -1.43 -14.60 -6.14
CA GLY A 46 -1.94 -13.31 -5.70
C GLY A 46 -3.37 -12.99 -6.14
N GLN A 47 -4.10 -13.95 -6.72
CA GLN A 47 -5.50 -13.74 -7.08
C GLN A 47 -6.45 -13.91 -5.88
N LEU A 48 -7.49 -13.06 -5.83
CA LEU A 48 -8.70 -13.29 -5.05
C LEU A 48 -9.74 -13.95 -5.97
N LEU A 49 -10.08 -15.21 -5.69
CA LEU A 49 -11.00 -15.99 -6.51
C LEU A 49 -12.43 -15.79 -6.03
N LEU A 50 -13.33 -15.39 -6.92
CA LEU A 50 -14.76 -15.24 -6.66
C LEU A 50 -15.51 -16.42 -7.29
N THR A 51 -16.37 -17.08 -6.51
CA THR A 51 -17.18 -18.21 -6.97
C THR A 51 -18.58 -18.15 -6.37
N THR A 52 -19.58 -18.57 -7.13
CA THR A 52 -20.93 -18.81 -6.59
C THR A 52 -21.06 -20.20 -5.95
N GLY A 53 -20.05 -21.06 -6.11
CA GLY A 53 -20.08 -22.46 -5.65
C GLY A 53 -20.86 -23.38 -6.59
N PHE A 54 -21.30 -22.91 -7.76
CA PHE A 54 -22.09 -23.71 -8.70
C PHE A 54 -21.40 -25.02 -9.11
N ALA A 55 -20.09 -24.95 -9.37
CA ALA A 55 -19.27 -26.08 -9.77
C ALA A 55 -18.51 -26.74 -8.59
N TRP A 56 -18.95 -26.53 -7.34
CA TRP A 56 -18.23 -27.01 -6.17
C TRP A 56 -18.15 -28.55 -6.12
N PRO A 57 -16.99 -29.13 -5.74
CA PRO A 57 -16.85 -30.59 -5.67
C PRO A 57 -17.79 -31.22 -4.64
N LYS A 58 -18.36 -32.38 -4.97
CA LYS A 58 -19.33 -33.09 -4.10
C LYS A 58 -18.65 -33.96 -3.03
N SER A 59 -17.50 -34.56 -3.34
CA SER A 59 -16.81 -35.45 -2.42
C SER A 59 -15.88 -34.67 -1.50
N ALA A 60 -15.76 -35.10 -0.24
CA ALA A 60 -14.85 -34.50 0.73
C ALA A 60 -13.37 -34.58 0.27
N ALA A 61 -13.00 -35.64 -0.45
CA ALA A 61 -11.65 -35.81 -0.98
C ALA A 61 -11.33 -34.75 -2.05
N ASP A 62 -12.25 -34.52 -2.99
CA ASP A 62 -12.06 -33.54 -4.06
C ASP A 62 -12.08 -32.11 -3.53
N GLN A 63 -12.90 -31.82 -2.52
CA GLN A 63 -12.90 -30.51 -1.84
C GLN A 63 -11.54 -30.20 -1.21
N ARG A 64 -10.95 -31.16 -0.47
CA ARG A 64 -9.61 -30.98 0.10
C ARG A 64 -8.56 -30.81 -0.99
N ALA A 65 -8.59 -31.66 -2.02
CA ALA A 65 -7.66 -31.60 -3.12
C ALA A 65 -7.70 -30.24 -3.84
N GLN A 66 -8.90 -29.71 -4.08
CA GLN A 66 -9.08 -28.39 -4.71
C GLN A 66 -8.50 -27.27 -3.83
N ILE A 67 -8.82 -27.23 -2.53
CA ILE A 67 -8.29 -26.20 -1.62
C ILE A 67 -6.76 -26.27 -1.52
N ALA A 68 -6.20 -27.47 -1.33
CA ALA A 68 -4.75 -27.66 -1.27
C ALA A 68 -4.06 -27.25 -2.58
N ALA A 69 -4.64 -27.56 -3.73
CA ALA A 69 -4.10 -27.18 -5.03
C ALA A 69 -4.16 -25.67 -5.27
N LEU A 70 -5.26 -25.00 -4.91
CA LEU A 70 -5.41 -23.55 -5.00
C LEU A 70 -4.42 -22.82 -4.09
N ALA A 71 -4.26 -23.27 -2.85
CA ALA A 71 -3.26 -22.73 -1.94
C ALA A 71 -1.84 -22.90 -2.48
N LYS A 72 -1.51 -24.09 -3.01
CA LYS A 72 -0.21 -24.36 -3.64
C LYS A 72 0.03 -23.51 -4.89
N ALA A 73 -1.02 -23.16 -5.63
CA ALA A 73 -0.94 -22.24 -6.77
C ALA A 73 -0.73 -20.77 -6.36
N GLY A 74 -0.67 -20.47 -5.06
CA GLY A 74 -0.44 -19.12 -4.53
C GLY A 74 -1.70 -18.24 -4.56
N LEU A 75 -2.89 -18.83 -4.53
CA LEU A 75 -4.13 -18.08 -4.41
C LEU A 75 -4.10 -17.24 -3.11
N ALA A 76 -4.44 -15.94 -3.21
CA ALA A 76 -4.39 -15.05 -2.06
C ALA A 76 -5.58 -15.27 -1.12
N ALA A 77 -6.78 -15.44 -1.68
CA ALA A 77 -8.02 -15.73 -0.97
C ALA A 77 -9.07 -16.31 -1.92
N MET A 78 -10.09 -16.98 -1.36
CA MET A 78 -11.26 -17.44 -2.09
C MET A 78 -12.54 -16.91 -1.44
N ALA A 79 -13.40 -16.28 -2.22
CA ALA A 79 -14.66 -15.71 -1.80
C ALA A 79 -15.84 -16.46 -2.43
N LEU A 80 -16.77 -16.90 -1.59
CA LEU A 80 -17.96 -17.66 -1.96
C LEU A 80 -19.22 -16.83 -1.73
N ALA A 81 -20.01 -16.65 -2.79
CA ALA A 81 -21.32 -16.03 -2.69
C ALA A 81 -22.33 -16.97 -2.06
N VAL A 82 -22.83 -16.60 -0.89
CA VAL A 82 -23.79 -17.36 -0.09
C VAL A 82 -24.97 -16.49 0.36
N PRO A 83 -26.13 -17.10 0.66
CA PRO A 83 -26.50 -18.48 0.35
C PRO A 83 -27.14 -18.57 -1.05
N ARG A 84 -26.67 -19.48 -1.91
CA ARG A 84 -27.39 -19.79 -3.19
C ARG A 84 -27.20 -21.20 -3.72
N TYR A 85 -25.96 -21.57 -4.06
CA TYR A 85 -25.61 -22.93 -4.48
C TYR A 85 -24.96 -23.71 -3.34
N LEU A 86 -24.29 -22.99 -2.45
CA LEU A 86 -23.89 -23.43 -1.14
C LEU A 86 -24.49 -22.49 -0.10
N GLU A 87 -24.86 -23.05 1.05
CA GLU A 87 -25.32 -22.28 2.21
C GLU A 87 -24.14 -21.63 2.92
N HIS A 88 -23.04 -22.37 3.07
CA HIS A 88 -21.75 -21.95 3.63
C HIS A 88 -20.64 -22.76 2.97
N PHE A 89 -19.38 -22.38 3.17
CA PHE A 89 -18.27 -23.27 2.86
C PHE A 89 -18.39 -24.58 3.66
N PRO A 90 -18.28 -25.75 3.02
CA PRO A 90 -18.27 -27.02 3.74
C PRO A 90 -17.14 -27.07 4.77
N HIS A 91 -17.39 -27.65 5.95
CA HIS A 91 -16.39 -27.79 7.01
C HIS A 91 -15.08 -28.41 6.53
N VAL A 92 -15.16 -29.40 5.63
CA VAL A 92 -13.99 -30.06 5.05
C VAL A 92 -13.08 -29.08 4.30
N ALA A 93 -13.66 -28.09 3.61
CA ALA A 93 -12.91 -27.07 2.89
C ALA A 93 -12.28 -26.06 3.86
N LYS A 94 -13.01 -25.68 4.91
CA LYS A 94 -12.51 -24.79 5.98
C LYS A 94 -11.32 -25.40 6.70
N ASP A 95 -11.40 -26.65 7.12
CA ASP A 95 -10.30 -27.35 7.80
C ASP A 95 -9.04 -27.40 6.93
N GLU A 96 -9.20 -27.64 5.62
CA GLU A 96 -8.09 -27.69 4.68
C GLU A 96 -7.51 -26.30 4.42
N ALA A 97 -8.36 -25.29 4.32
CA ALA A 97 -7.96 -23.90 4.19
C ALA A 97 -7.16 -23.42 5.40
N ASP A 98 -7.58 -23.78 6.62
CA ASP A 98 -6.85 -23.49 7.84
C ASP A 98 -5.45 -24.11 7.84
N ARG A 99 -5.31 -25.38 7.40
CA ARG A 99 -4.00 -26.05 7.30
C ARG A 99 -3.04 -25.31 6.38
N HIS A 100 -3.54 -24.86 5.24
CA HIS A 100 -2.75 -24.18 4.22
C HIS A 100 -2.66 -22.66 4.43
N GLY A 101 -3.42 -22.09 5.38
CA GLY A 101 -3.50 -20.66 5.58
C GLY A 101 -4.12 -19.92 4.39
N LEU A 102 -5.04 -20.55 3.65
CA LEU A 102 -5.75 -19.92 2.54
C LEU A 102 -7.04 -19.27 3.06
N PRO A 103 -7.17 -17.93 3.07
CA PRO A 103 -8.39 -17.27 3.52
C PRO A 103 -9.61 -17.69 2.69
N LEU A 104 -10.66 -18.12 3.38
CA LEU A 104 -11.99 -18.33 2.81
C LEU A 104 -12.93 -17.25 3.30
N LEU A 105 -13.59 -16.58 2.38
CA LEU A 105 -14.49 -15.45 2.62
C LEU A 105 -15.91 -15.81 2.18
N GLU A 106 -16.89 -15.65 3.04
CA GLU A 106 -18.30 -15.73 2.66
C GLU A 106 -18.83 -14.33 2.39
N ILE A 107 -19.42 -14.12 1.21
CA ILE A 107 -19.98 -12.85 0.78
C ILE A 107 -21.48 -13.00 0.50
N PRO A 108 -22.32 -11.99 0.84
CA PRO A 108 -23.74 -12.05 0.53
C PRO A 108 -23.99 -12.19 -0.97
N PHE A 109 -24.90 -13.09 -1.36
CA PHE A 109 -25.17 -13.42 -2.76
C PHE A 109 -25.69 -12.24 -3.59
N GLU A 110 -26.28 -11.24 -2.94
CA GLU A 110 -26.75 -10.00 -3.54
C GLU A 110 -25.62 -9.08 -4.03
N VAL A 111 -24.38 -9.28 -3.56
CA VAL A 111 -23.23 -8.46 -3.97
C VAL A 111 -22.75 -8.90 -5.36
N PRO A 112 -22.85 -8.05 -6.40
CA PRO A 112 -22.43 -8.44 -7.74
C PRO A 112 -20.91 -8.57 -7.82
N PHE A 113 -20.42 -9.69 -8.37
CA PHE A 113 -18.97 -9.87 -8.57
C PHE A 113 -18.35 -8.79 -9.46
N ALA A 114 -19.09 -8.25 -10.42
CA ALA A 114 -18.63 -7.13 -11.24
C ALA A 114 -18.25 -5.92 -10.38
N GLN A 115 -19.05 -5.61 -9.36
CA GLN A 115 -18.78 -4.53 -8.42
C GLN A 115 -17.50 -4.81 -7.61
N ILE A 116 -17.38 -6.03 -7.07
CA ILE A 116 -16.17 -6.44 -6.32
C ILE A 116 -14.94 -6.31 -7.19
N THR A 117 -14.97 -6.83 -8.43
CA THR A 117 -13.83 -6.77 -9.34
C THR A 117 -13.47 -5.33 -9.69
N GLU A 118 -14.46 -4.47 -9.97
CA GLU A 118 -14.21 -3.08 -10.34
C GLU A 118 -13.56 -2.30 -9.18
N GLU A 119 -14.14 -2.39 -7.98
CA GLU A 119 -13.64 -1.67 -6.82
C GLU A 119 -12.25 -2.17 -6.40
N LEU A 120 -12.03 -3.48 -6.40
CA LEU A 120 -10.74 -4.06 -6.03
C LEU A 120 -9.66 -3.74 -7.06
N HIS A 121 -9.94 -3.89 -8.37
CA HIS A 121 -8.98 -3.54 -9.42
C HIS A 121 -8.65 -2.05 -9.38
N ARG A 122 -9.65 -1.19 -9.18
CA ARG A 122 -9.44 0.26 -9.01
C ARG A 122 -8.51 0.55 -7.84
N ALA A 123 -8.72 -0.09 -6.70
CA ALA A 123 -7.89 0.13 -5.52
C ALA A 123 -6.45 -0.40 -5.69
N ILE A 124 -6.28 -1.56 -6.34
CA ILE A 124 -4.96 -2.11 -6.69
C ILE A 124 -4.21 -1.17 -7.64
N ILE A 125 -4.88 -0.67 -8.68
CA ILE A 125 -4.29 0.26 -9.64
C ILE A 125 -3.95 1.59 -8.96
N ALA A 126 -4.86 2.14 -8.14
CA ALA A 126 -4.62 3.39 -7.42
C ALA A 126 -3.38 3.33 -6.52
N GLU A 127 -3.15 2.20 -5.82
CA GLU A 127 -1.95 2.05 -4.97
C GLU A 127 -0.66 2.08 -5.79
N GLN A 128 -0.67 1.57 -7.04
CA GLN A 128 0.49 1.64 -7.93
C GLN A 128 0.81 3.09 -8.35
N TYR A 129 -0.18 3.97 -8.43
CA TYR A 129 0.01 5.37 -8.80
C TYR A 129 0.27 6.30 -7.61
N ARG A 130 -0.04 5.88 -6.38
CA ARG A 130 0.01 6.74 -5.18
C ARG A 130 1.39 7.35 -4.92
N VAL A 131 2.47 6.62 -5.20
CA VAL A 131 3.85 7.13 -5.04
C VAL A 131 4.19 8.17 -6.11
N ILE A 132 3.79 7.93 -7.35
CA ILE A 132 4.04 8.84 -8.48
C ILE A 132 3.21 10.11 -8.32
N GLU A 133 1.93 9.97 -8.02
CA GLU A 133 1.01 11.09 -7.85
C GLU A 133 1.42 11.96 -6.66
N ARG A 134 1.86 11.35 -5.55
CA ARG A 134 2.39 12.11 -4.41
C ARG A 134 3.68 12.86 -4.75
N SER A 135 4.56 12.25 -5.52
CA SER A 135 5.79 12.91 -5.98
C SER A 135 5.49 14.08 -6.92
N GLU A 136 4.55 13.91 -7.86
CA GLU A 136 4.09 14.96 -8.78
C GLU A 136 3.37 16.10 -8.06
N GLU A 137 2.53 15.80 -7.07
CA GLU A 137 1.86 16.79 -6.23
C GLU A 137 2.87 17.66 -5.48
N ILE A 138 3.84 17.04 -4.81
CA ILE A 138 4.94 17.75 -4.13
C ILE A 138 5.74 18.58 -5.15
N HIS A 139 6.11 18.00 -6.29
CA HIS A 139 6.89 18.70 -7.32
C HIS A 139 6.14 19.92 -7.89
N ARG A 140 4.84 19.77 -8.15
CA ARG A 140 3.99 20.84 -8.68
C ARG A 140 3.81 21.96 -7.67
N GLU A 141 3.49 21.65 -6.41
CA GLU A 141 3.34 22.66 -5.37
C GLU A 141 4.67 23.40 -5.10
N LEU A 142 5.81 22.69 -5.13
CA LEU A 142 7.12 23.32 -5.05
C LEU A 142 7.42 24.22 -6.25
N THR A 143 7.08 23.78 -7.47
CA THR A 143 7.25 24.59 -8.69
C THR A 143 6.36 25.83 -8.68
N LEU A 144 5.11 25.69 -8.23
CA LEU A 144 4.18 26.81 -8.06
C LEU A 144 4.67 27.77 -6.97
N ALA A 145 5.17 27.27 -5.85
CA ALA A 145 5.76 28.09 -4.80
C ALA A 145 7.04 28.81 -5.27
N ALA A 146 7.88 28.18 -6.09
CA ALA A 146 9.07 28.80 -6.66
C ALA A 146 8.75 29.88 -7.71
N THR A 147 7.62 29.74 -8.42
CA THR A 147 7.18 30.71 -9.46
C THR A 147 6.31 31.84 -8.90
N ARG A 148 5.56 31.60 -7.81
CA ARG A 148 4.71 32.61 -7.14
C ARG A 148 5.42 33.30 -5.98
N GLY A 149 6.32 32.59 -5.30
CA GLY A 149 7.02 33.07 -4.12
C GLY A 149 8.16 34.01 -4.52
N SER A 150 8.09 35.25 -4.03
CA SER A 150 9.17 36.22 -4.15
C SER A 150 10.29 35.99 -3.12
N ASN A 151 10.15 35.01 -2.21
CA ASN A 151 11.15 34.69 -1.19
C ASN A 151 11.14 33.21 -0.74
N LEU A 152 12.31 32.70 -0.33
CA LEU A 152 12.55 31.29 0.08
C LEU A 152 11.73 30.84 1.31
N ARG A 153 11.17 31.78 2.09
CA ARG A 153 10.42 31.49 3.31
C ARG A 153 9.04 30.88 3.02
N GLU A 154 8.36 31.36 1.98
CA GLU A 154 7.10 30.76 1.54
C GLU A 154 7.31 29.34 1.01
N LEU A 155 8.40 29.11 0.28
CA LEU A 155 8.75 27.78 -0.23
C LEU A 155 9.03 26.80 0.92
N ALA A 156 9.78 27.23 1.95
CA ALA A 156 10.04 26.41 3.13
C ALA A 156 8.74 26.05 3.87
N ARG A 157 7.81 27.01 3.99
CA ARG A 157 6.48 26.78 4.60
C ARG A 157 5.64 25.78 3.81
N THR A 158 5.49 25.99 2.50
CA THR A 158 4.73 25.07 1.63
C THR A 158 5.30 23.66 1.70
N LEU A 159 6.63 23.51 1.61
CA LEU A 159 7.25 22.20 1.72
C LEU A 159 6.97 21.57 3.08
N GLY A 160 7.17 22.31 4.17
CA GLY A 160 6.96 21.80 5.53
C GLY A 160 5.52 21.39 5.83
N GLU A 161 4.54 22.14 5.32
CA GLU A 161 3.11 21.77 5.40
C GLU A 161 2.82 20.49 4.59
N LEU A 162 3.42 20.31 3.41
CA LEU A 162 3.24 19.12 2.57
C LEU A 162 3.84 17.85 3.20
N ILE A 163 5.00 17.96 3.84
CA ILE A 163 5.70 16.81 4.44
C ILE A 163 5.42 16.63 5.93
N TRP A 164 4.60 17.50 6.53
CA TRP A 164 4.29 17.52 7.96
C TRP A 164 5.53 17.56 8.85
N ARG A 165 6.57 18.25 8.39
CA ARG A 165 7.86 18.35 9.08
C ARG A 165 8.44 19.74 9.00
N SER A 166 9.33 20.01 9.93
CA SER A 166 10.22 21.15 9.89
C SER A 166 11.21 21.07 8.72
N VAL A 167 11.55 22.22 8.14
CA VAL A 167 12.41 22.35 6.96
C VAL A 167 13.39 23.51 7.18
N THR A 168 14.66 23.32 6.84
CA THR A 168 15.65 24.40 6.68
C THR A 168 16.19 24.41 5.26
N PHE A 169 16.35 25.61 4.70
CA PHE A 169 17.07 25.84 3.46
C PHE A 169 18.36 26.57 3.78
N GLU A 170 19.47 26.00 3.33
CA GLU A 170 20.82 26.48 3.62
C GLU A 170 21.64 26.55 2.33
N ASP A 171 22.63 27.43 2.30
CA ASP A 171 23.63 27.44 1.24
C ASP A 171 24.71 26.34 1.47
N PRO A 172 25.60 26.07 0.50
CA PRO A 172 26.65 25.07 0.65
C PRO A 172 27.70 25.35 1.74
N ASP A 173 27.68 26.53 2.36
CA ASP A 173 28.51 26.90 3.50
C ASP A 173 27.75 26.77 4.83
N GLY A 174 26.55 26.18 4.79
CA GLY A 174 25.67 25.96 5.93
C GLY A 174 24.98 27.22 6.43
N LYS A 175 24.99 28.33 5.68
CA LYS A 175 24.28 29.56 6.08
C LYS A 175 22.79 29.36 5.87
N LEU A 176 21.99 29.73 6.87
CA LEU A 176 20.53 29.65 6.81
C LEU A 176 19.97 30.69 5.83
N LEU A 177 19.13 30.23 4.91
CA LEU A 177 18.43 31.06 3.92
C LEU A 177 16.95 31.21 4.25
N ALA A 178 16.29 30.14 4.69
CA ALA A 178 14.90 30.12 5.11
C ALA A 178 14.57 28.88 5.95
N TYR A 179 13.45 28.89 6.66
CA TYR A 179 12.99 27.73 7.40
C TYR A 179 11.47 27.72 7.60
N TYR A 180 10.96 26.53 7.93
CA TYR A 180 9.63 26.28 8.49
C TYR A 180 9.77 25.39 9.72
N ALA A 181 9.00 25.69 10.77
CA ALA A 181 8.94 24.89 11.98
C ALA A 181 7.54 24.32 12.14
N SER A 182 7.41 22.99 12.02
CA SER A 182 6.31 22.27 12.69
C SER A 182 6.77 22.00 14.13
N GLY A 183 5.84 22.02 15.09
CA GLY A 183 6.10 22.09 16.55
C GLY A 183 6.85 20.91 17.21
N ASP A 184 7.75 20.22 16.52
CA ASP A 184 8.74 19.31 17.08
C ASP A 184 10.03 20.08 17.41
N GLU A 185 10.26 20.31 18.70
CA GLU A 185 11.39 21.07 19.26
C GLU A 185 12.59 20.19 19.71
N ASP A 186 12.66 18.92 19.33
CA ASP A 186 13.74 18.01 19.77
C ASP A 186 14.83 17.79 18.70
N ASP A 187 15.27 18.87 18.06
CA ASP A 187 16.42 18.88 17.15
C ASP A 187 17.40 19.97 17.56
N ALA A 188 18.35 19.60 18.42
CA ALA A 188 19.35 20.52 18.97
C ALA A 188 20.25 21.12 17.89
N VAL A 189 20.54 20.37 16.82
CA VAL A 189 21.35 20.85 15.70
C VAL A 189 20.58 21.94 14.95
N ARG A 190 19.32 21.68 14.64
CA ARG A 190 18.45 22.67 13.98
C ARG A 190 18.20 23.89 14.85
N ALA A 191 17.98 23.72 16.16
CA ALA A 191 17.83 24.83 17.08
C ALA A 191 19.07 25.74 17.07
N GLU A 192 20.27 25.15 17.06
CA GLU A 192 21.53 25.88 16.91
C GLU A 192 21.62 26.58 15.55
N THR A 193 21.25 25.91 14.44
CA THR A 193 21.21 26.51 13.10
C THR A 193 20.29 27.73 13.03
N LEU A 194 19.10 27.63 13.63
CA LEU A 194 18.12 28.71 13.67
C LEU A 194 18.60 29.88 14.55
N GLN A 195 19.28 29.59 15.66
CA GLN A 195 19.80 30.62 16.56
C GLN A 195 21.02 31.34 15.99
N LYS A 196 21.92 30.62 15.32
CA LYS A 196 23.19 31.15 14.79
C LYS A 196 23.10 31.57 13.33
N GLU A 197 21.95 31.37 12.69
CA GLU A 197 21.72 31.53 11.24
C GLU A 197 22.72 30.73 10.38
N ARG A 198 23.31 29.68 10.95
CA ARG A 198 24.32 28.84 10.31
C ARG A 198 24.43 27.49 11.02
N SER A 199 24.54 26.42 10.25
CA SER A 199 24.66 25.07 10.76
C SER A 199 25.96 24.84 11.55
N PRO A 200 25.92 24.00 12.61
CA PRO A 200 27.09 23.67 13.39
C PRO A 200 28.19 23.02 12.54
N ALA A 201 29.46 23.34 12.81
CA ALA A 201 30.59 22.77 12.08
C ALA A 201 30.60 21.23 12.13
N SER A 202 30.19 20.66 13.26
CA SER A 202 30.05 19.21 13.43
C SER A 202 29.06 18.56 12.44
N MET A 203 28.00 19.29 12.04
CA MET A 203 27.04 18.82 11.04
C MET A 203 27.68 18.82 9.64
N ILE A 204 28.41 19.88 9.30
CA ILE A 204 29.12 19.97 8.01
C ILE A 204 30.19 18.88 7.91
N GLU A 205 31.00 18.69 8.96
CA GLU A 205 32.02 17.63 9.02
C GLU A 205 31.40 16.23 8.87
N ALA A 206 30.25 15.98 9.50
CA ALA A 206 29.52 14.72 9.36
C ALA A 206 28.99 14.50 7.93
N MET A 207 28.56 15.56 7.24
CA MET A 207 28.12 15.51 5.84
C MET A 207 29.30 15.34 4.88
N GLU A 208 30.46 15.93 5.16
CA GLU A 208 31.71 15.72 4.42
C GLU A 208 32.19 14.27 4.53
N ALA A 209 32.19 13.71 5.74
CA ALA A 209 32.57 12.32 5.98
C ALA A 209 31.67 11.31 5.23
N LYS A 210 30.41 11.68 4.98
CA LYS A 210 29.45 10.90 4.18
C LYS A 210 29.52 11.18 2.67
N GLY A 211 30.39 12.10 2.22
CA GLY A 211 30.51 12.50 0.82
C GLY A 211 29.36 13.36 0.30
N LEU A 212 28.41 13.78 1.16
CA LEU A 212 27.23 14.55 0.78
C LEU A 212 27.60 15.98 0.35
N MET A 213 28.57 16.61 1.01
CA MET A 213 29.02 17.96 0.65
C MET A 213 29.67 18.02 -0.74
N ALA A 214 30.38 16.95 -1.13
CA ALA A 214 30.96 16.86 -2.47
C ALA A 214 29.85 16.82 -3.54
N GLN A 215 28.77 16.08 -3.29
CA GLN A 215 27.61 16.00 -4.19
C GLN A 215 26.85 17.34 -4.27
N ILE A 216 26.62 17.99 -3.13
CA ILE A 216 25.93 19.30 -3.06
C ILE A 216 26.72 20.38 -3.83
N ARG A 217 28.05 20.38 -3.72
CA ARG A 217 28.90 21.36 -4.42
C ARG A 217 29.06 21.06 -5.91
N SER A 218 28.97 19.80 -6.33
CA SER A 218 29.14 19.41 -7.74
C SER A 218 27.85 19.46 -8.56
N ASN A 219 26.68 19.40 -7.93
CA ASN A 219 25.39 19.39 -8.62
C ASN A 219 24.70 20.77 -8.60
N SER A 220 24.26 21.21 -9.78
CA SER A 220 23.37 22.38 -9.93
C SER A 220 21.88 22.04 -9.71
N GLY A 221 21.56 20.83 -9.24
CA GLY A 221 20.20 20.30 -9.09
C GLY A 221 20.06 19.30 -7.94
N PRO A 222 18.85 18.74 -7.70
CA PRO A 222 18.59 17.85 -6.58
C PRO A 222 19.51 16.63 -6.61
N SER A 223 20.14 16.30 -5.47
CA SER A 223 20.90 15.05 -5.34
C SER A 223 19.92 13.87 -5.30
N ARG A 224 20.14 12.87 -6.15
CA ARG A 224 19.33 11.65 -6.25
C ARG A 224 19.70 10.64 -5.18
#